data_AF-A0A0P1FWK4-F1
#
_entry.id   AF-A0A0P1FWK4-F1
#
_cell.length_a   1.000
_cell.length_b   1.000
_cell.length_c   1.000
_cell.angle_alpha   90.00
_cell.angle_beta   90.00
_cell.angle_gamma   90.00
#
_symmetry.space_group_name_H-M   'P 1'
#
loop_
_entity.id
_entity.type
_entity.pdbx_description
1 polymer ?
#
loop_
_entity_poly.entity_id
_entity_poly.type
_entity_poly.pdbx_seq_one_letter_code
_entity_poly.pdbx_strand_id
1 'polypeptide(L)'
;MADTFREFDKRLSRIDRKRARMKRGYVTVVGRDGLIVTKPRRMRRSLPLRGILLLVLGFVGFKAILMAHLGFGIYQDRVESLQRGGLAEQAGAVVMAADPVSEFLAIRLRPYLK
;
A
#
# COMPACT_ATOMS: atom_id res chain seq x y z
N MET A 1 -43.73 7.48 -23.81
CA MET A 1 -42.76 8.55 -24.16
C MET A 1 -41.65 8.70 -23.12
N ALA A 2 -41.87 8.54 -21.81
CA ALA A 2 -40.79 8.64 -20.83
C ALA A 2 -39.67 7.58 -20.99
N ASP A 3 -40.01 6.39 -21.48
CA ASP A 3 -39.05 5.28 -21.64
C ASP A 3 -38.04 5.51 -22.77
N THR A 4 -38.42 6.20 -23.84
CA THR A 4 -37.52 6.52 -24.96
C THR A 4 -36.45 7.52 -24.56
N PHE A 5 -36.81 8.52 -23.74
CA PHE A 5 -35.84 9.47 -23.16
C PHE A 5 -34.87 8.78 -22.21
N ARG A 6 -35.36 7.88 -21.34
CA ARG A 6 -34.50 7.10 -20.44
C ARG A 6 -33.53 6.20 -21.18
N GLU A 7 -33.94 5.60 -22.29
CA GLU A 7 -33.07 4.78 -23.12
C GLU A 7 -31.99 5.62 -23.82
N PHE A 8 -32.36 6.81 -24.29
CA PHE A 8 -31.44 7.77 -24.87
C PHE A 8 -30.37 8.23 -23.85
N ASP A 9 -30.77 8.62 -22.64
CA ASP A 9 -29.84 9.03 -21.57
C ASP A 9 -28.90 7.89 -21.14
N LYS A 10 -29.41 6.65 -21.10
CA LYS A 10 -28.58 5.46 -20.85
C LYS A 10 -27.54 5.27 -21.95
N ARG A 11 -27.86 5.55 -23.21
CA ARG A 11 -26.89 5.47 -24.32
C ARG A 11 -25.87 6.60 -24.23
N LEU A 12 -26.32 7.82 -23.95
CA LEU A 12 -25.44 8.99 -23.81
C LEU A 12 -24.39 8.76 -22.70
N SER A 13 -24.85 8.34 -21.52
CA SER A 13 -23.95 8.03 -20.39
C SER A 13 -22.97 6.89 -20.69
N ARG A 14 -23.35 5.88 -21.48
CA ARG A 14 -22.43 4.84 -21.95
C ARG A 14 -21.34 5.40 -22.87
N ILE A 15 -21.71 6.29 -23.79
CA ILE A 15 -20.77 6.94 -24.71
C ILE A 15 -19.79 7.82 -23.93
N ASP A 16 -20.28 8.64 -23.00
CA ASP A 16 -19.44 9.51 -22.17
C ASP A 16 -18.47 8.71 -21.30
N ARG A 17 -18.94 7.64 -20.66
CA ARG A 17 -18.08 6.71 -19.91
C ARG A 17 -17.01 6.08 -20.80
N LYS A 18 -17.36 5.68 -22.03
CA LYS A 18 -16.40 5.12 -23.00
C LYS A 18 -15.34 6.17 -23.37
N ARG A 19 -15.75 7.40 -23.72
CA ARG A 19 -14.84 8.51 -24.06
C ARG A 19 -13.94 8.88 -22.88
N ALA A 20 -14.49 9.01 -21.67
CA ALA A 20 -13.72 9.32 -20.46
C ALA A 20 -12.67 8.25 -20.11
N ARG A 21 -12.94 6.97 -20.43
CA ARG A 21 -11.96 5.88 -20.27
C ARG A 21 -10.86 5.95 -21.35
N MET A 22 -11.19 6.32 -22.58
CA MET A 22 -10.23 6.48 -23.68
C MET A 22 -9.30 7.68 -23.48
N LYS A 23 -9.78 8.77 -22.84
CA LYS A 23 -8.95 9.95 -22.50
C LYS A 23 -7.72 9.62 -21.64
N ARG A 24 -7.75 8.55 -20.84
CA ARG A 24 -6.63 8.10 -19.99
C ARG A 24 -5.64 7.19 -20.69
N GLY A 25 -5.74 7.07 -22.01
CA GLY A 25 -4.92 6.20 -22.84
C GLY A 25 -5.73 5.07 -23.46
N TYR A 26 -5.34 4.69 -24.67
CA TYR A 26 -5.95 3.62 -25.45
C TYR A 26 -4.86 2.70 -26.00
N VAL A 27 -5.24 1.47 -26.28
CA VAL A 27 -4.42 0.50 -26.99
C VAL A 27 -5.17 0.07 -28.23
N THR A 28 -4.43 -0.01 -29.33
CA THR A 28 -4.95 -0.44 -30.62
C THR A 28 -4.65 -1.92 -30.76
N VAL A 29 -5.69 -2.72 -30.97
CA VAL A 29 -5.55 -4.17 -31.17
C VAL A 29 -6.19 -4.54 -32.51
N VAL A 30 -5.53 -5.44 -33.24
CA VAL A 30 -6.10 -6.00 -34.48
C VAL A 30 -7.07 -7.11 -34.07
N GLY A 31 -8.32 -6.98 -34.50
CA GLY A 31 -9.36 -7.99 -34.31
C GLY A 31 -9.08 -9.23 -35.16
N ARG A 32 -9.81 -10.32 -34.88
CA ARG A 32 -9.70 -11.57 -35.66
C ARG A 32 -10.14 -11.39 -37.12
N ASP A 33 -10.93 -10.37 -37.37
CA ASP A 33 -11.44 -9.88 -38.65
C ASP A 33 -10.46 -8.96 -39.39
N GLY A 34 -9.26 -8.71 -38.83
CA GLY A 34 -8.29 -7.78 -39.41
C GLY A 34 -8.61 -6.30 -39.16
N LEU A 35 -9.70 -5.99 -38.45
CA LEU A 35 -10.08 -4.62 -38.16
C LEU A 35 -9.29 -4.06 -36.98
N ILE A 36 -8.93 -2.79 -37.09
CA ILE A 36 -8.22 -2.06 -36.04
C ILE A 36 -9.23 -1.56 -35.00
N VAL A 37 -9.21 -2.14 -33.79
CA VAL A 37 -10.13 -1.76 -32.71
C VAL A 37 -9.37 -1.05 -31.60
N THR A 38 -9.81 0.17 -31.24
CA THR A 38 -9.27 0.92 -30.13
C THR A 38 -9.99 0.56 -28.83
N LYS A 39 -9.23 0.10 -27.83
CA LYS A 39 -9.76 -0.28 -26.51
C LYS A 39 -9.12 0.61 -25.44
N PRO A 40 -9.86 1.01 -24.38
CA PRO A 40 -9.28 1.81 -23.31
C PRO A 40 -8.17 1.01 -22.64
N ARG A 41 -7.02 1.64 -22.41
CA ARG A 41 -5.90 1.01 -21.71
C ARG A 41 -6.37 0.70 -20.30
N ARG A 42 -6.47 -0.58 -19.94
CA ARG A 42 -6.79 -0.99 -18.57
C ARG A 42 -5.63 -0.57 -17.68
N MET A 43 -5.79 0.52 -16.94
CA MET A 43 -4.83 0.91 -15.92
C MET A 43 -4.92 -0.12 -14.79
N ARG A 44 -3.99 -1.08 -14.79
CA ARG A 44 -3.78 -1.92 -13.62
C ARG A 44 -3.26 -0.98 -12.54
N ARG A 45 -4.10 -0.68 -11.54
CA ARG A 45 -3.60 -0.11 -10.28
C ARG A 45 -2.76 -1.20 -9.61
N SER A 46 -1.50 -1.33 -10.00
CA SER A 46 -0.58 -2.13 -9.20
C SER A 46 -0.31 -1.33 -7.94
N LEU A 47 -0.80 -1.84 -6.81
CA LEU A 47 -0.24 -1.42 -5.53
C LEU A 47 1.28 -1.68 -5.62
N PRO A 48 2.13 -0.70 -5.26
CA PRO A 48 3.57 -0.85 -5.34
C PRO A 48 4.02 -1.80 -4.23
N LEU A 49 3.79 -3.11 -4.41
CA LEU A 49 4.16 -4.15 -3.44
C LEU A 49 5.63 -4.06 -3.04
N ARG A 50 6.49 -3.66 -3.98
CA ARG A 50 7.92 -3.39 -3.71
C ARG A 50 8.12 -2.26 -2.70
N GLY A 51 7.36 -1.16 -2.82
CA GLY A 51 7.45 -0.04 -1.89
C GLY A 51 6.95 -0.40 -0.49
N ILE A 52 5.83 -1.13 -0.41
CA ILE A 52 5.29 -1.63 0.86
C ILE A 52 6.31 -2.58 1.53
N LEU A 53 6.90 -3.49 0.77
CA LEU A 53 7.91 -4.41 1.28
C LEU A 53 9.14 -3.67 1.84
N LEU A 54 9.64 -2.65 1.12
CA LEU A 54 10.75 -1.83 1.59
C LEU A 54 10.42 -1.07 2.87
N LEU A 55 9.20 -0.53 3.00
CA LEU A 55 8.76 0.12 4.23
C LEU A 55 8.71 -0.84 5.41
N VAL A 56 8.16 -2.05 5.21
CA VAL A 56 8.12 -3.08 6.26
C VAL A 56 9.52 -3.49 6.68
N LEU A 57 10.41 -3.74 5.72
CA LEU A 57 11.81 -4.10 6.00
C LEU A 57 12.55 -2.99 6.75
N GLY A 58 12.39 -1.73 6.33
CA GLY A 58 12.98 -0.58 7.01
C GLY A 58 12.46 -0.43 8.44
N PHE A 59 11.17 -0.67 8.65
CA PHE A 59 10.54 -0.58 9.96
C PHE A 59 11.02 -1.69 10.92
N VAL A 60 11.10 -2.93 10.45
CA VAL A 60 11.67 -4.06 11.21
C VAL A 60 13.16 -3.82 11.52
N GLY A 61 13.92 -3.32 10.55
CA GLY A 61 15.33 -2.96 10.76
C GLY A 61 15.49 -1.87 11.83
N PHE A 62 14.66 -0.84 11.79
CA PHE A 62 14.66 0.23 12.80
C PHE A 62 14.37 -0.31 14.21
N LYS A 63 13.35 -1.17 14.37
CA LYS A 63 13.06 -1.85 15.64
C LYS A 63 14.25 -2.65 16.14
N ALA A 64 14.86 -3.46 15.27
CA ALA A 64 15.99 -4.30 15.62
C ALA A 64 17.21 -3.48 16.06
N ILE A 65 17.49 -2.35 15.41
CA ILE A 65 18.56 -1.43 15.80
C ILE A 65 18.26 -0.81 17.16
N LEU A 66 17.03 -0.35 17.41
CA LEU A 66 16.63 0.17 18.72
C LEU A 66 16.83 -0.89 19.82
N MET A 67 16.32 -2.10 19.62
CA MET A 67 16.48 -3.20 20.57
C MET A 67 17.95 -3.58 20.80
N ALA A 68 18.77 -3.57 19.74
CA ALA A 68 20.20 -3.89 19.84
C ALA A 68 20.99 -2.79 20.59
N HIS A 69 20.64 -1.52 20.39
CA HIS A 69 21.33 -0.38 20.99
C HIS A 69 20.88 -0.09 22.43
N LEU A 70 19.57 -0.11 22.70
CA LEU A 70 19.00 0.16 24.02
C LEU A 70 19.01 -1.08 24.93
N GLY A 71 19.02 -2.28 24.35
CA GLY A 71 18.75 -3.52 25.05
C GLY A 71 17.26 -3.80 25.20
N PHE A 72 16.93 -5.08 25.34
CA PHE A 72 15.54 -5.57 25.36
C PHE A 72 14.70 -4.98 26.51
N GLY A 73 15.26 -4.83 27.70
CA GLY A 73 14.54 -4.28 28.86
C GLY A 73 14.13 -2.82 28.66
N ILE A 74 15.08 -1.94 28.37
CA ILE A 74 14.82 -0.50 28.17
C ILE A 74 13.88 -0.26 26.97
N TYR A 75 13.99 -1.08 25.93
CA TYR A 75 13.06 -1.01 24.81
C TYR A 75 11.62 -1.27 25.25
N GLN A 76 11.38 -2.33 26.03
CA GLN A 76 10.05 -2.66 26.54
C GLN A 76 9.49 -1.56 27.45
N ASP A 77 10.32 -1.01 28.35
CA ASP A 77 9.91 0.09 29.23
C ASP A 77 9.42 1.32 28.42
N ARG A 78 10.07 1.61 27.28
CA ARG A 78 9.65 2.69 26.38
C ARG A 78 8.34 2.38 25.67
N VAL A 79 8.15 1.15 25.22
CA VAL A 79 6.87 0.73 24.61
C VAL A 79 5.73 0.83 25.62
N GLU A 80 5.95 0.40 26.87
CA GLU A 80 4.97 0.53 27.94
C GLU A 80 4.70 1.99 28.31
N SER A 81 5.71 2.85 28.27
CA SER A 81 5.53 4.30 28.41
C SER A 81 4.64 4.88 27.31
N LEU A 82 4.78 4.40 26.05
CA LEU A 82 3.93 4.83 24.93
C LEU A 82 2.48 4.35 25.10
N GLN A 83 2.27 3.15 25.64
CA GLN A 83 0.91 2.63 25.92
C GLN A 83 0.15 3.49 26.94
N ARG A 84 0.87 4.13 27.87
CA ARG A 84 0.30 5.02 28.88
C ARG A 84 0.09 6.46 28.39
N GLY A 85 0.51 6.78 27.17
CA GLY A 85 0.35 8.10 26.56
C GLY A 85 -1.04 8.35 25.98
N GLY A 86 -1.14 9.40 25.17
CA GLY A 86 -2.34 9.73 24.41
C GLY A 86 -2.58 8.81 23.21
N LEU A 87 -3.61 9.12 22.42
CA LEU A 87 -4.06 8.27 21.30
C LEU A 87 -2.98 8.03 20.24
N ALA A 88 -2.15 9.04 19.97
CA ALA A 88 -1.05 8.91 19.01
C ALA A 88 0.08 8.03 19.56
N GLU A 89 0.45 8.18 20.83
CA GLU A 89 1.46 7.33 21.47
C GLU A 89 0.99 5.88 21.58
N GLN A 90 -0.28 5.64 21.92
CA GLN A 90 -0.86 4.30 21.99
C GLN A 90 -0.82 3.60 20.63
N ALA A 91 -1.15 4.31 19.54
CA ALA A 91 -1.02 3.77 18.19
C ALA A 91 0.44 3.42 17.88
N GLY A 92 1.39 4.30 18.25
CA GLY A 92 2.82 4.03 18.14
C GLY A 92 3.25 2.78 18.92
N ALA A 93 2.73 2.60 20.14
CA ALA A 93 3.03 1.46 20.99
C ALA A 93 2.58 0.13 20.37
N VAL A 94 1.40 0.09 19.75
CA VAL A 94 0.90 -1.10 19.04
C VAL A 94 1.82 -1.46 17.88
N VAL A 95 2.22 -0.47 17.08
CA VAL A 95 3.13 -0.72 15.95
C VAL A 95 4.53 -1.12 16.46
N MET A 96 4.96 -0.59 17.61
CA MET A 96 6.26 -0.86 18.25
C MET A 96 6.28 -2.10 19.14
N ALA A 97 5.19 -2.87 19.26
CA ALA A 97 5.19 -4.10 20.04
C ALA A 97 6.33 -5.04 19.58
N ALA A 98 6.98 -5.70 20.53
CA ALA A 98 8.09 -6.60 20.23
C ALA A 98 7.62 -7.77 19.35
N ASP A 99 8.41 -8.08 18.32
CA ASP A 99 8.14 -9.17 17.39
C ASP A 99 9.37 -10.09 17.27
N PRO A 100 9.19 -11.41 17.10
CA PRO A 100 10.28 -12.38 17.11
C PRO A 100 11.35 -12.12 16.03
N VAL A 101 10.95 -11.51 14.91
CA VAL A 101 11.86 -11.18 13.79
C VAL A 101 12.80 -10.05 14.18
N SER A 102 12.26 -8.97 14.75
CA SER A 102 13.06 -7.83 15.24
C SER A 102 13.98 -8.26 16.38
N GLU A 103 13.54 -9.15 17.27
CA GLU A 103 14.38 -9.67 18.35
C GLU A 103 15.56 -10.50 17.82
N PHE A 104 15.30 -11.42 16.88
CA PHE A 104 16.36 -12.21 16.26
C PHE A 104 17.39 -11.32 15.56
N LEU A 105 16.92 -10.33 14.81
CA LEU A 105 17.79 -9.36 14.14
C LEU A 105 18.59 -8.53 15.15
N ALA A 106 17.97 -8.11 16.26
CA ALA A 106 18.65 -7.36 17.31
C ALA A 106 19.82 -8.16 17.91
N ILE A 107 19.61 -9.44 18.24
CA ILE A 107 20.67 -10.33 18.74
C ILE A 107 21.83 -10.42 17.73
N ARG A 108 21.51 -10.52 16.44
CA ARG A 108 22.51 -10.63 15.36
C ARG A 108 23.26 -9.32 15.11
N LEU A 109 22.60 -8.17 15.30
CA LEU A 109 23.16 -6.84 15.10
C LEU A 109 23.98 -6.34 16.28
N ARG A 110 23.68 -6.81 17.50
CA ARG A 110 24.33 -6.41 18.75
C ARG A 110 25.88 -6.45 18.72
N PRO A 111 26.56 -7.42 18.08
CA PRO A 111 28.02 -7.43 18.00
C PRO A 111 28.62 -6.30 17.14
N TYR A 112 27.83 -5.72 16.23
CA TYR A 112 28.26 -4.67 15.31
C TYR A 112 27.97 -3.26 15.85
N LEU A 113 27.12 -3.15 16.88
CA LEU A 113 26.72 -1.91 17.50
C LEU A 113 27.41 -1.85 18.88
N LYS A 114 28.45 -1.01 18.99
CA LYS A 114 29.13 -0.72 20.27
C LYS A 114 28.35 0.30 21.09
#